data_AF-A0A0F0I1K5-F1
#
_entry.id   AF-A0A0F0I1K5-F1
#
_cell.length_a   1.000
_cell.length_b   1.000
_cell.length_c   1.000
_cell.angle_alpha   90.00
_cell.angle_beta   90.00
_cell.angle_gamma   90.00
#
_symmetry.space_group_name_H-M   'P 1'
#
loop_
_entity.id
_entity.type
_entity.pdbx_description
1 polymer ?
#
loop_
_entity_poly.entity_id
_entity_poly.type
_entity_poly.pdbx_seq_one_letter_code
_entity_poly.pdbx_strand_id
1 'polypeptide(L)'
;MEETTANGSPANSTLRQPKKRFVGRRTADAQAQKEQSSSQNDVESTSIQRAAPRRTPRTLNQVPPEILEDPEIQAAIDLLPKNYSFEIPKTIHRIRSSGAKRIALQFPEGLLIFATTISDIITQFCPGTETLIMGDVTYGACCIDDYTARALGCDLLVHYAHSCLIPVDVTQIKTLYIFVDISIDTSHLIATLERNFQPGKTIATVGTIQFNATLHGLKPVLERAGYKVIIPQITPLSKGEILGCTSPQLSSDEIDLLLYLGDGRFHLESAMIHNPSIPAYRYDPYSRILSRETYVHDEMHTLRRDAINTAKSAKKWGLILGSLGRQGNPNTMAMIENHLNERGIPFVNLLLSEIFPGKLASMSDVECWVQIACPRLSIDWGYAFPRPLLTPYEALIALGVRESWDTANKGVYPMDFYAKEGLGRTKPSQAIPGTA
;
A
#
# COMPACT_ATOMS: atom_id res chain seq x y z
N MET A 1 73.15 36.42 -16.31
CA MET A 1 72.09 35.99 -17.24
C MET A 1 70.90 35.64 -16.35
N GLU A 2 70.24 36.63 -15.73
CA GLU A 2 69.17 37.47 -16.33
C GLU A 2 68.07 36.58 -16.94
N GLU A 3 66.78 36.67 -16.62
CA GLU A 3 66.01 37.64 -15.81
C GLU A 3 64.59 37.06 -15.55
N THR A 4 64.05 37.27 -14.33
CA THR A 4 62.67 37.69 -13.95
C THR A 4 61.42 37.26 -14.78
N THR A 5 60.30 36.77 -14.23
CA THR A 5 59.31 37.47 -13.35
C THR A 5 58.19 36.48 -12.88
N ALA A 6 57.95 36.32 -11.58
CA ALA A 6 56.79 36.74 -10.76
C ALA A 6 55.38 36.86 -11.42
N ASN A 7 54.37 36.11 -10.95
CA ASN A 7 53.30 36.56 -10.02
C ASN A 7 51.99 35.72 -10.05
N GLY A 8 51.43 35.46 -8.85
CA GLY A 8 50.02 35.75 -8.52
C GLY A 8 48.92 34.71 -8.77
N SER A 9 48.39 34.13 -7.67
CA SER A 9 47.11 33.40 -7.53
C SER A 9 45.86 34.31 -7.80
N PRO A 10 44.56 33.89 -7.66
CA PRO A 10 43.98 32.62 -7.19
C PRO A 10 42.72 32.11 -7.96
N ALA A 11 42.13 31.06 -7.39
CA ALA A 11 40.89 30.34 -7.70
C ALA A 11 39.71 31.14 -8.27
N ASN A 12 38.97 30.53 -9.20
CA ASN A 12 37.68 31.03 -9.65
C ASN A 12 36.60 29.93 -9.61
N SER A 13 35.64 30.13 -8.73
CA SER A 13 34.41 29.38 -8.53
C SER A 13 33.47 29.53 -9.73
N THR A 14 33.15 28.44 -10.42
CA THR A 14 32.12 28.43 -11.48
C THR A 14 30.74 28.21 -10.88
N LEU A 15 30.09 29.30 -10.46
CA LEU A 15 28.64 29.33 -10.23
C LEU A 15 27.92 29.19 -11.59
N ARG A 16 27.24 28.06 -11.80
CA ARG A 16 26.37 27.84 -12.98
C ARG A 16 25.19 28.82 -12.93
N GLN A 17 25.10 29.70 -13.93
CA GLN A 17 23.93 30.56 -14.14
C GLN A 17 22.68 29.74 -14.50
N PRO A 18 21.49 30.07 -13.96
CA PRO A 18 20.25 29.41 -14.35
C PRO A 18 19.82 29.87 -15.75
N LYS A 19 19.48 28.90 -16.62
CA LYS A 19 18.96 29.15 -17.98
C LYS A 19 17.64 29.94 -17.91
N LYS A 20 17.57 31.06 -18.62
CA LYS A 20 16.33 31.86 -18.80
C LYS A 20 15.26 31.00 -19.49
N ARG A 21 14.10 30.88 -18.84
CA ARG A 21 12.93 30.15 -19.35
C ARG A 21 12.20 31.03 -20.36
N PHE A 22 12.02 30.52 -21.57
CA PHE A 22 11.31 31.20 -22.67
C PHE A 22 9.84 31.41 -22.28
N VAL A 23 9.42 32.66 -22.07
CA VAL A 23 8.02 33.02 -21.78
C VAL A 23 7.35 33.40 -23.10
N GLY A 24 6.28 32.70 -23.46
CA GLY A 24 5.56 32.91 -24.72
C GLY A 24 4.94 34.31 -24.81
N ARG A 25 4.97 34.87 -26.02
CA ARG A 25 4.58 36.25 -26.42
C ARG A 25 3.23 36.72 -25.85
N ARG A 26 2.26 35.81 -25.64
CA ARG A 26 0.94 36.13 -25.05
C ARG A 26 0.97 36.56 -23.58
N THR A 27 2.02 36.21 -22.84
CA THR A 27 2.14 36.55 -21.41
C THR A 27 2.73 37.95 -21.19
N ALA A 28 3.58 38.41 -22.12
CA ALA A 28 4.15 39.76 -22.10
C ALA A 28 3.09 40.82 -22.43
N ASP A 29 2.21 40.54 -23.39
CA ASP A 29 1.13 41.45 -23.80
C ASP A 29 0.07 41.64 -22.68
N ALA A 30 -0.20 40.59 -21.90
CA ALA A 30 -1.10 40.65 -20.74
C ALA A 30 -0.51 41.41 -19.53
N GLN A 31 0.82 41.53 -19.47
CA GLN A 31 1.54 42.22 -18.40
C GLN A 31 1.69 43.72 -18.73
N ALA A 32 1.92 44.05 -20.01
CA ALA A 32 1.94 45.43 -20.52
C ALA A 32 0.55 46.11 -20.43
N GLN A 33 -0.55 45.37 -20.61
CA GLN A 33 -1.91 45.91 -20.41
C GLN A 33 -2.27 46.15 -18.94
N LYS A 34 -1.57 45.52 -17.99
CA LYS A 34 -1.79 45.73 -16.55
C LYS A 34 -1.08 46.97 -16.01
N GLU A 35 0.06 47.32 -16.57
CA GLU A 35 0.88 48.47 -16.11
C GLU A 35 0.38 49.83 -16.63
N GLN A 36 -0.47 49.88 -17.67
CA GLN A 36 -1.02 51.12 -18.22
C GLN A 36 -2.30 51.65 -17.54
N SER A 37 -2.81 50.98 -16.50
CA SER A 37 -4.13 51.34 -15.91
C SER A 37 -4.14 51.80 -14.45
N SER A 38 -2.99 52.09 -13.83
CA SER A 38 -2.97 52.55 -12.43
C SER A 38 -2.02 53.72 -12.18
N SER A 39 -2.48 54.93 -12.48
CA SER A 39 -1.95 56.15 -11.87
C SER A 39 -3.06 57.19 -11.70
N GLN A 40 -3.78 57.16 -10.56
CA GLN A 40 -4.23 58.33 -9.79
C GLN A 40 -5.07 57.92 -8.55
N ASN A 41 -4.49 58.25 -7.38
CA ASN A 41 -5.00 58.62 -6.05
C ASN A 41 -6.30 58.04 -5.42
N ASP A 42 -6.05 57.44 -4.25
CA ASP A 42 -6.62 57.72 -2.91
C ASP A 42 -7.93 57.09 -2.35
N VAL A 43 -7.73 56.61 -1.11
CA VAL A 43 -8.59 56.29 0.07
C VAL A 43 -9.59 55.12 0.09
N GLU A 44 -9.37 54.25 1.09
CA GLU A 44 -10.26 53.31 1.81
C GLU A 44 -11.57 52.84 1.15
N SER A 45 -11.62 51.55 0.77
CA SER A 45 -12.75 50.69 1.13
C SER A 45 -12.36 49.20 1.13
N THR A 46 -12.70 48.52 2.21
CA THR A 46 -12.62 47.06 2.38
C THR A 46 -13.57 46.35 1.42
N SER A 47 -13.04 45.65 0.41
CA SER A 47 -13.81 44.69 -0.38
C SER A 47 -13.04 43.37 -0.54
N ILE A 48 -13.65 42.30 -0.04
CA ILE A 48 -13.16 40.93 -0.09
C ILE A 48 -13.14 40.47 -1.57
N GLN A 49 -11.96 40.28 -2.15
CA GLN A 49 -11.85 39.67 -3.47
C GLN A 49 -12.21 38.18 -3.39
N ARG A 50 -13.39 37.82 -3.90
CA ARG A 50 -13.80 36.42 -4.12
C ARG A 50 -12.81 35.75 -5.07
N ALA A 51 -12.08 34.75 -4.57
CA ALA A 51 -11.26 33.88 -5.40
C ALA A 51 -12.13 33.21 -6.48
N ALA A 52 -11.69 33.29 -7.74
CA ALA A 52 -12.34 32.62 -8.86
C ALA A 52 -12.45 31.11 -8.57
N PRO A 53 -13.58 30.47 -8.89
CA PRO A 53 -13.78 29.06 -8.55
C PRO A 53 -12.74 28.22 -9.27
N ARG A 54 -11.93 27.51 -8.48
CA ARG A 54 -11.11 26.40 -8.98
C ARG A 54 -12.04 25.48 -9.77
N ARG A 55 -11.70 25.21 -11.03
CA ARG A 55 -12.38 24.20 -11.87
C ARG A 55 -12.65 22.96 -11.02
N THR A 56 -13.92 22.59 -10.94
CA THR A 56 -14.41 21.43 -10.20
C THR A 56 -13.64 20.17 -10.64
N PRO A 57 -13.31 19.24 -9.72
CA PRO A 57 -12.78 17.94 -10.09
C PRO A 57 -13.77 17.24 -11.03
N ARG A 58 -13.25 16.53 -12.04
CA ARG A 58 -14.00 15.88 -13.13
C ARG A 58 -15.32 15.25 -12.64
N THR A 59 -16.42 15.64 -13.28
CA THR A 59 -17.80 15.16 -13.09
C THR A 59 -17.99 13.63 -13.26
N LEU A 60 -16.97 12.90 -13.71
CA LEU A 60 -17.05 11.46 -14.01
C LEU A 60 -17.16 10.55 -12.78
N ASN A 61 -16.83 11.03 -11.58
CA ASN A 61 -16.82 10.22 -10.34
C ASN A 61 -17.95 10.56 -9.38
N GLN A 62 -18.83 11.51 -9.71
CA GLN A 62 -19.96 11.84 -8.86
C GLN A 62 -21.14 10.92 -9.22
N VAL A 63 -21.61 10.16 -8.24
CA VAL A 63 -22.81 9.36 -8.37
C VAL A 63 -24.00 10.32 -8.56
N PRO A 64 -24.80 10.16 -9.62
CA PRO A 64 -25.96 11.01 -9.87
C PRO A 64 -26.98 10.95 -8.71
N PRO A 65 -27.67 12.06 -8.40
CA PRO A 65 -28.71 12.09 -7.38
C PRO A 65 -29.81 11.05 -7.61
N GLU A 66 -30.12 10.72 -8.87
CA GLU A 66 -31.12 9.68 -9.18
C GLU A 66 -30.75 8.27 -8.71
N ILE A 67 -29.48 8.00 -8.37
CA ILE A 67 -29.05 6.73 -7.78
C ILE A 67 -28.80 6.91 -6.27
N LEU A 68 -28.27 8.08 -5.88
CA LEU A 68 -27.91 8.35 -4.49
C LEU A 68 -29.15 8.54 -3.59
N GLU A 69 -30.20 9.18 -4.11
CA GLU A 69 -31.41 9.55 -3.36
C GLU A 69 -32.60 8.63 -3.66
N ASP A 70 -32.40 7.57 -4.44
CA ASP A 70 -33.43 6.58 -4.78
C ASP A 70 -33.91 5.83 -3.52
N PRO A 71 -35.20 5.94 -3.13
CA PRO A 71 -35.72 5.31 -1.92
C PRO A 71 -35.63 3.79 -1.91
N GLU A 72 -35.75 3.14 -3.07
CA GLU A 72 -35.69 1.67 -3.17
C GLU A 72 -34.24 1.19 -2.99
N ILE A 73 -33.28 1.90 -3.59
CA ILE A 73 -31.85 1.62 -3.40
C ILE A 73 -31.47 1.79 -1.93
N GLN A 74 -31.93 2.87 -1.28
CA GLN A 74 -31.67 3.11 0.14
C GLN A 74 -32.27 2.04 1.03
N ALA A 75 -33.53 1.63 0.78
CA ALA A 75 -34.17 0.55 1.52
C ALA A 75 -33.44 -0.79 1.38
N ALA A 76 -32.86 -1.07 0.20
CA ALA A 76 -32.07 -2.26 -0.02
C ALA A 76 -30.69 -2.19 0.67
N ILE A 77 -30.06 -1.01 0.71
CA ILE A 77 -28.81 -0.77 1.45
C ILE A 77 -29.01 -0.94 2.95
N ASP A 78 -30.18 -0.59 3.50
CA ASP A 78 -30.51 -0.78 4.92
C ASP A 78 -30.46 -2.25 5.40
N LEU A 79 -30.43 -3.23 4.47
CA LEU A 79 -30.18 -4.65 4.76
C LEU A 79 -28.71 -4.95 5.10
N LEU A 80 -27.79 -4.05 4.75
CA LEU A 80 -26.36 -4.14 5.03
C LEU A 80 -26.03 -3.42 6.35
N PRO A 81 -24.95 -3.81 7.06
CA PRO A 81 -24.59 -3.18 8.32
C PRO A 81 -24.22 -1.70 8.13
N LYS A 82 -24.92 -0.83 8.87
CA LYS A 82 -24.84 0.64 8.73
C LYS A 82 -23.46 1.24 9.00
N ASN A 83 -22.63 0.53 9.77
CA ASN A 83 -21.27 0.98 10.07
C ASN A 83 -20.25 0.63 8.98
N TYR A 84 -20.64 -0.09 7.91
CA TYR A 84 -19.79 -0.41 6.77
C TYR A 84 -20.28 0.29 5.51
N SER A 85 -19.42 1.05 4.84
CA SER A 85 -19.75 1.74 3.60
C SER A 85 -19.42 0.89 2.37
N PHE A 86 -20.37 0.08 1.90
CA PHE A 86 -20.20 -0.72 0.68
C PHE A 86 -20.29 0.10 -0.63
N GLU A 87 -20.53 1.41 -0.56
CA GLU A 87 -20.66 2.33 -1.70
C GLU A 87 -21.54 1.74 -2.85
N ILE A 88 -22.65 1.08 -2.51
CA ILE A 88 -23.58 0.46 -3.48
C ILE A 88 -23.99 1.42 -4.61
N PRO A 89 -24.35 2.70 -4.33
CA PRO A 89 -24.70 3.66 -5.38
C PRO A 89 -23.59 3.87 -6.42
N LYS A 90 -22.31 3.85 -5.99
CA LYS A 90 -21.15 3.96 -6.87
C LYS A 90 -20.98 2.74 -7.75
N THR A 91 -21.23 1.56 -7.20
CA THR A 91 -21.20 0.30 -7.96
C THR A 91 -22.30 0.28 -9.04
N ILE A 92 -23.54 0.63 -8.68
CA ILE A 92 -24.66 0.75 -9.64
C ILE A 92 -24.33 1.77 -10.74
N HIS A 93 -23.86 2.96 -10.37
CA HIS A 93 -23.48 3.98 -11.34
C HIS A 93 -22.38 3.49 -12.29
N ARG A 94 -21.36 2.79 -11.77
CA ARG A 94 -20.27 2.25 -12.57
C ARG A 94 -20.75 1.19 -13.55
N ILE A 95 -21.64 0.29 -13.12
CA ILE A 95 -22.21 -0.75 -13.98
C ILE A 95 -23.02 -0.10 -15.11
N ARG A 96 -23.97 0.77 -14.76
CA ARG A 96 -24.84 1.47 -15.72
C ARG A 96 -24.06 2.31 -16.74
N SER A 97 -23.10 3.13 -16.27
CA SER A 97 -22.32 4.02 -17.14
C SER A 97 -21.34 3.27 -18.06
N SER A 98 -20.84 2.11 -17.63
CA SER A 98 -19.89 1.31 -18.40
C SER A 98 -20.53 0.29 -19.34
N GLY A 99 -21.85 0.06 -19.19
CA GLY A 99 -22.60 -0.96 -19.92
C GLY A 99 -22.19 -2.40 -19.57
N ALA A 100 -21.56 -2.62 -18.42
CA ALA A 100 -21.12 -3.95 -17.99
C ALA A 100 -22.32 -4.91 -17.81
N LYS A 101 -22.15 -6.16 -18.24
CA LYS A 101 -23.19 -7.20 -18.22
C LYS A 101 -22.85 -8.32 -17.26
N ARG A 102 -21.59 -8.73 -17.17
CA ARG A 102 -21.12 -9.75 -16.22
C ARG A 102 -20.16 -9.14 -15.20
N ILE A 103 -20.55 -9.14 -13.93
CA ILE A 103 -19.82 -8.45 -12.86
C ILE A 103 -19.23 -9.48 -11.90
N ALA A 104 -17.91 -9.54 -11.80
CA ALA A 104 -17.22 -10.32 -10.77
C ALA A 104 -17.23 -9.55 -9.45
N LEU A 105 -17.61 -10.21 -8.36
CA LEU A 105 -17.61 -9.66 -7.00
C LEU A 105 -16.59 -10.42 -6.15
N GLN A 106 -15.54 -9.73 -5.70
CA GLN A 106 -14.49 -10.31 -4.88
C GLN A 106 -14.49 -9.68 -3.49
N PHE A 107 -14.58 -10.52 -2.47
CA PHE A 107 -14.65 -10.14 -1.05
C PHE A 107 -13.54 -10.81 -0.26
N PRO A 108 -12.98 -10.17 0.79
CA PRO A 108 -12.30 -10.91 1.84
C PRO A 108 -13.30 -11.77 2.63
N GLU A 109 -12.79 -12.77 3.35
CA GLU A 109 -13.58 -13.77 4.08
C GLU A 109 -14.56 -13.12 5.06
N GLY A 110 -14.12 -12.07 5.76
CA GLY A 110 -14.93 -11.36 6.75
C GLY A 110 -16.14 -10.61 6.16
N LEU A 111 -16.17 -10.36 4.85
CA LEU A 111 -17.28 -9.70 4.16
C LEU A 111 -18.07 -10.62 3.23
N LEU A 112 -17.65 -11.88 3.08
CA LEU A 112 -18.32 -12.84 2.20
C LEU A 112 -19.78 -13.10 2.63
N ILE A 113 -20.09 -12.93 3.91
CA ILE A 113 -21.46 -13.01 4.45
C ILE A 113 -22.44 -12.01 3.80
N PHE A 114 -21.94 -10.92 3.21
CA PHE A 114 -22.76 -9.91 2.53
C PHE A 114 -22.84 -10.12 1.01
N ALA A 115 -22.11 -11.10 0.46
CA ALA A 115 -21.92 -11.23 -0.98
C ALA A 115 -23.22 -11.51 -1.74
N THR A 116 -24.09 -12.38 -1.22
CA THR A 116 -25.38 -12.71 -1.84
C THR A 116 -26.32 -11.52 -1.82
N THR A 117 -26.44 -10.82 -0.69
CA THR A 117 -27.26 -9.61 -0.58
C THR A 117 -26.78 -8.53 -1.55
N ILE A 118 -25.48 -8.28 -1.63
CA ILE A 118 -24.90 -7.29 -2.56
C ILE A 118 -25.16 -7.72 -4.01
N SER A 119 -25.04 -9.01 -4.32
CA SER A 119 -25.35 -9.57 -5.64
C SER A 119 -26.82 -9.34 -6.02
N ASP A 120 -27.75 -9.60 -5.11
CA ASP A 120 -29.19 -9.39 -5.34
C ASP A 120 -29.52 -7.91 -5.56
N ILE A 121 -28.94 -7.01 -4.75
CA ILE A 121 -29.08 -5.56 -4.92
C ILE A 121 -28.57 -5.13 -6.31
N ILE A 122 -27.38 -5.57 -6.71
CA ILE A 122 -26.79 -5.20 -8.00
C ILE A 122 -27.69 -5.66 -9.15
N THR A 123 -28.15 -6.91 -9.13
CA THR A 123 -28.98 -7.48 -10.21
C THR A 123 -30.37 -6.84 -10.26
N GLN A 124 -30.96 -6.50 -9.11
CA GLN A 124 -32.23 -5.77 -9.02
C GLN A 124 -32.11 -4.37 -9.65
N PHE A 125 -31.08 -3.59 -9.28
CA PHE A 125 -30.94 -2.20 -9.73
C PHE A 125 -30.12 -2.03 -11.02
N CYS A 126 -29.57 -3.11 -11.57
CA CYS A 126 -28.91 -3.14 -12.89
C CYS A 126 -29.54 -4.25 -13.75
N PRO A 127 -30.77 -4.06 -14.27
CA PRO A 127 -31.47 -5.11 -15.00
C PRO A 127 -30.71 -5.56 -16.25
N GLY A 128 -30.74 -6.87 -16.51
CA GLY A 128 -30.00 -7.49 -17.61
C GLY A 128 -28.49 -7.55 -17.36
N THR A 129 -28.08 -7.60 -16.11
CA THR A 129 -26.72 -7.95 -15.67
C THR A 129 -26.75 -9.24 -14.84
N GLU A 130 -25.64 -9.96 -14.82
CA GLU A 130 -25.40 -11.10 -13.94
C GLU A 130 -24.16 -10.82 -13.08
N THR A 131 -24.18 -11.36 -11.86
CA THR A 131 -23.09 -11.27 -10.91
C THR A 131 -22.43 -12.64 -10.75
N LEU A 132 -21.11 -12.64 -10.54
CA LEU A 132 -20.32 -13.83 -10.26
C LEU A 132 -19.54 -13.58 -8.96
N ILE A 133 -19.95 -14.23 -7.88
CA ILE A 133 -19.24 -14.15 -6.60
C ILE A 133 -17.98 -15.02 -6.70
N MET A 134 -16.82 -14.41 -6.49
CA MET A 134 -15.53 -15.10 -6.47
C MET A 134 -15.36 -15.76 -5.10
N GLY A 135 -15.34 -17.10 -5.09
CA GLY A 135 -15.31 -17.90 -3.86
C GLY A 135 -13.92 -18.24 -3.33
N ASP A 136 -12.87 -17.91 -4.09
CA ASP A 136 -11.48 -18.12 -3.65
C ASP A 136 -11.05 -17.07 -2.61
N VAL A 137 -10.08 -17.48 -1.79
CA VAL A 137 -9.61 -16.71 -0.64
C VAL A 137 -9.00 -15.37 -1.07
N THR A 138 -9.34 -14.29 -0.37
CA THR A 138 -8.84 -12.93 -0.66
C THR A 138 -8.24 -12.27 0.58
N TYR A 139 -6.95 -12.55 0.82
CA TYR A 139 -6.23 -12.04 2.00
C TYR A 139 -5.96 -10.53 2.00
N GLY A 140 -5.98 -9.86 0.85
CA GLY A 140 -5.54 -8.46 0.76
C GLY A 140 -5.59 -7.85 -0.63
N ALA A 141 -5.17 -6.59 -0.72
CA ALA A 141 -5.09 -5.81 -1.97
C ALA A 141 -4.24 -6.46 -3.08
N CYS A 142 -3.28 -7.31 -2.70
CA CYS A 142 -2.43 -8.04 -3.63
C CYS A 142 -3.13 -9.25 -4.28
N CYS A 143 -4.26 -9.70 -3.71
CA CYS A 143 -5.03 -10.86 -4.16
C CYS A 143 -6.12 -10.51 -5.18
N ILE A 144 -6.07 -9.31 -5.79
CA ILE A 144 -7.00 -8.98 -6.88
C ILE A 144 -6.92 -10.02 -7.99
N ASP A 145 -8.05 -10.68 -8.27
CA ASP A 145 -8.10 -11.80 -9.22
C ASP A 145 -8.72 -11.38 -10.56
N ASP A 146 -8.00 -10.50 -11.25
CA ASP A 146 -8.40 -10.03 -12.57
C ASP A 146 -8.19 -11.09 -13.67
N TYR A 147 -7.32 -12.08 -13.43
CA TYR A 147 -7.08 -13.17 -14.37
C TYR A 147 -8.30 -14.09 -14.48
N THR A 148 -8.82 -14.58 -13.36
CA THR A 148 -10.01 -15.46 -13.36
C THR A 148 -11.24 -14.71 -13.83
N ALA A 149 -11.44 -13.46 -13.37
CA ALA A 149 -12.57 -12.64 -13.82
C ALA A 149 -12.59 -12.48 -15.35
N ARG A 150 -11.42 -12.23 -15.96
CA ARG A 150 -11.29 -12.14 -17.42
C ARG A 150 -11.49 -13.49 -18.11
N ALA A 151 -10.93 -14.56 -17.57
CA ALA A 151 -11.08 -15.90 -18.14
C ALA A 151 -12.55 -16.35 -18.18
N LEU A 152 -13.35 -15.90 -17.23
CA LEU A 152 -14.80 -16.14 -17.16
C LEU A 152 -15.63 -15.13 -17.97
N GLY A 153 -15.00 -14.21 -18.70
CA GLY A 153 -15.68 -13.24 -19.55
C GLY A 153 -16.43 -12.15 -18.76
N CYS A 154 -15.97 -11.80 -17.56
CA CYS A 154 -16.53 -10.67 -16.82
C CYS A 154 -16.10 -9.33 -17.45
N ASP A 155 -16.99 -8.35 -17.40
CA ASP A 155 -16.75 -7.00 -17.92
C ASP A 155 -16.18 -6.05 -16.87
N LEU A 156 -16.51 -6.31 -15.60
CA LEU A 156 -16.17 -5.50 -14.44
C LEU A 156 -15.84 -6.40 -13.25
N LEU A 157 -14.74 -6.12 -12.58
CA LEU A 157 -14.41 -6.68 -11.27
C LEU A 157 -14.65 -5.63 -10.18
N VAL A 158 -15.48 -5.94 -9.19
CA VAL A 158 -15.64 -5.14 -7.98
C VAL A 158 -14.87 -5.80 -6.84
N HIS A 159 -13.81 -5.16 -6.38
CA HIS A 159 -12.93 -5.66 -5.32
C HIS A 159 -13.20 -4.89 -4.02
N TYR A 160 -13.69 -5.59 -3.01
CA TYR A 160 -14.09 -4.99 -1.74
C TYR A 160 -12.98 -5.00 -0.68
N ALA A 161 -13.07 -4.06 0.25
CA ALA A 161 -12.28 -3.89 1.48
C ALA A 161 -10.81 -3.51 1.36
N HIS A 162 -10.24 -3.46 0.17
CA HIS A 162 -8.82 -3.20 0.00
C HIS A 162 -8.54 -2.00 -0.90
N SER A 163 -7.41 -1.32 -0.63
CA SER A 163 -6.90 -0.25 -1.47
C SER A 163 -6.35 -0.77 -2.81
N CYS A 164 -6.16 0.13 -3.76
CA CYS A 164 -5.60 -0.18 -5.08
C CYS A 164 -4.07 -0.34 -5.06
N LEU A 165 -3.56 -1.29 -4.27
CA LEU A 165 -2.13 -1.63 -4.24
C LEU A 165 -1.61 -1.99 -5.63
N ILE A 166 -2.40 -2.75 -6.38
CA ILE A 166 -2.12 -3.09 -7.77
C ILE A 166 -2.71 -1.98 -8.66
N PRO A 167 -1.88 -1.28 -9.44
CA PRO A 167 -2.35 -0.22 -10.32
C PRO A 167 -3.40 -0.71 -11.33
N VAL A 168 -4.42 0.10 -11.58
CA VAL A 168 -5.54 -0.23 -12.49
C VAL A 168 -5.13 -0.39 -13.96
N ASP A 169 -3.97 0.13 -14.35
CA ASP A 169 -3.35 -0.06 -15.66
C ASP A 169 -2.67 -1.43 -15.81
N VAL A 170 -2.42 -2.13 -14.69
CA VAL A 170 -1.91 -3.51 -14.68
C VAL A 170 -3.06 -4.52 -14.76
N THR A 171 -4.23 -4.19 -14.22
CA THR A 171 -5.44 -5.01 -14.34
C THR A 171 -5.97 -4.92 -15.77
N GLN A 172 -6.13 -6.07 -16.43
CA GLN A 172 -6.58 -6.10 -17.84
C GLN A 172 -8.11 -6.17 -17.99
N ILE A 173 -8.84 -6.02 -16.89
CA ILE A 173 -10.29 -5.87 -16.80
C ILE A 173 -10.61 -4.54 -16.11
N LYS A 174 -11.77 -3.93 -16.42
CA LYS A 174 -12.24 -2.78 -15.66
C LYS A 174 -12.39 -3.22 -14.21
N THR A 175 -11.74 -2.49 -13.30
CA THR A 175 -11.77 -2.79 -11.88
C THR A 175 -12.35 -1.60 -11.11
N LEU A 176 -13.25 -1.89 -10.18
CA LEU A 176 -13.79 -0.94 -9.21
C LEU A 176 -13.36 -1.38 -7.80
N TYR A 177 -12.58 -0.55 -7.14
CA TYR A 177 -12.22 -0.77 -5.73
C TYR A 177 -13.24 -0.08 -4.82
N ILE A 178 -13.74 -0.82 -3.84
CA ILE A 178 -14.61 -0.34 -2.77
C ILE A 178 -13.88 -0.57 -1.46
N PHE A 179 -13.43 0.49 -0.79
CA PHE A 179 -12.56 0.35 0.38
C PHE A 179 -13.28 -0.14 1.63
N VAL A 180 -14.61 0.02 1.67
CA VAL A 180 -15.45 -0.33 2.83
C VAL A 180 -14.99 0.42 4.07
N ASP A 181 -15.22 1.73 4.09
CA ASP A 181 -14.97 2.57 5.27
C ASP A 181 -15.83 2.08 6.44
N ILE A 182 -15.21 1.96 7.62
CA ILE A 182 -15.87 1.48 8.84
C ILE A 182 -15.96 2.62 9.84
N SER A 183 -17.20 2.97 10.20
CA SER A 183 -17.49 3.96 11.22
C SER A 183 -17.32 3.37 12.62
N ILE A 184 -16.68 4.15 13.51
CA ILE A 184 -16.39 3.75 14.89
C ILE A 184 -16.74 4.85 15.89
N ASP A 185 -16.77 4.51 17.18
CA ASP A 185 -16.91 5.48 18.27
C ASP A 185 -15.60 6.27 18.48
N THR A 186 -15.47 7.38 17.76
CA THR A 186 -14.29 8.25 17.83
C THR A 186 -14.19 8.99 19.16
N SER A 187 -15.32 9.25 19.82
CA SER A 187 -15.36 9.93 21.13
C SER A 187 -14.70 9.06 22.19
N HIS A 188 -15.02 7.76 22.20
CA HIS A 188 -14.37 6.81 23.09
C HIS A 188 -12.85 6.71 22.82
N LEU A 189 -12.43 6.65 21.56
CA LEU A 189 -11.02 6.60 21.19
C LEU A 189 -10.27 7.84 21.71
N ILE A 190 -10.79 9.04 21.47
CA ILE A 190 -10.16 10.29 21.92
C ILE A 190 -10.03 10.29 23.45
N ALA A 191 -11.12 10.01 24.18
CA ALA A 191 -11.10 9.96 25.65
C ALA A 191 -10.11 8.90 26.17
N THR A 192 -9.97 7.78 25.47
CA THR A 192 -9.00 6.74 25.81
C THR A 192 -7.56 7.24 25.63
N LEU A 193 -7.26 7.96 24.55
CA LEU A 193 -5.93 8.53 24.32
C LEU A 193 -5.61 9.61 25.35
N GLU A 194 -6.55 10.53 25.62
CA GLU A 194 -6.40 11.60 26.61
C GLU A 194 -6.16 11.08 28.02
N ARG A 195 -6.80 9.95 28.38
CA ARG A 195 -6.62 9.32 29.69
C ARG A 195 -5.24 8.66 29.85
N ASN A 196 -4.65 8.15 28.77
CA ASN A 196 -3.44 7.32 28.84
C ASN A 196 -2.15 8.06 28.46
N PHE A 197 -2.25 9.16 27.71
CA PHE A 197 -1.08 9.88 27.19
C PHE A 197 -1.13 11.36 27.56
N GLN A 198 0.00 11.90 28.03
CA GLN A 198 0.09 13.33 28.33
C GLN A 198 0.13 14.17 27.05
N PRO A 199 -0.47 15.37 27.04
CA PRO A 199 -0.28 16.36 25.97
C PRO A 199 1.20 16.67 25.72
N GLY A 200 1.52 17.08 24.50
CA GLY A 200 2.89 17.34 24.02
C GLY A 200 3.55 16.14 23.33
N LYS A 201 2.97 14.94 23.46
CA LYS A 201 3.47 13.73 22.78
C LYS A 201 3.24 13.78 21.27
N THR A 202 4.22 13.28 20.52
CA THR A 202 4.14 13.08 19.07
C THR A 202 3.67 11.67 18.75
N ILE A 203 2.49 11.55 18.17
CA ILE A 203 1.82 10.29 17.87
C ILE A 203 1.84 10.05 16.36
N ALA A 204 2.45 8.95 15.94
CA ALA A 204 2.30 8.44 14.57
C ALA A 204 1.05 7.56 14.51
N THR A 205 0.03 7.98 13.78
CA THR A 205 -1.24 7.24 13.68
C THR A 205 -1.30 6.48 12.35
N VAL A 206 -1.50 5.17 12.44
CA VAL A 206 -1.60 4.25 11.30
C VAL A 206 -2.81 3.32 11.45
N GLY A 207 -3.22 2.68 10.38
CA GLY A 207 -4.32 1.73 10.36
C GLY A 207 -4.42 1.06 8.99
N THR A 208 -5.48 0.27 8.82
CA THR A 208 -5.83 -0.27 7.50
C THR A 208 -6.71 0.72 6.73
N ILE A 209 -6.96 0.46 5.45
CA ILE A 209 -7.72 1.38 4.58
C ILE A 209 -9.14 1.64 5.11
N GLN A 210 -9.76 0.67 5.79
CA GLN A 210 -11.12 0.77 6.32
C GLN A 210 -11.27 1.86 7.39
N PHE A 211 -10.18 2.24 8.07
CA PHE A 211 -10.20 3.26 9.13
C PHE A 211 -9.53 4.56 8.69
N ASN A 212 -9.17 4.71 7.41
CA ASN A 212 -8.38 5.82 6.93
C ASN A 212 -9.07 7.17 7.14
N ALA A 213 -10.37 7.28 6.82
CA ALA A 213 -11.11 8.51 7.03
C ALA A 213 -11.13 8.93 8.51
N THR A 214 -11.30 7.95 9.40
CA THR A 214 -11.25 8.19 10.86
C THR A 214 -9.89 8.71 11.29
N LEU A 215 -8.77 8.12 10.82
CA LEU A 215 -7.43 8.60 11.14
C LEU A 215 -7.22 10.08 10.77
N HIS A 216 -7.65 10.48 9.58
CA HIS A 216 -7.57 11.88 9.14
C HIS A 216 -8.50 12.79 9.95
N GLY A 217 -9.68 12.31 10.35
CA GLY A 217 -10.62 13.04 11.20
C GLY A 217 -10.12 13.25 12.63
N LEU A 218 -9.31 12.32 13.18
CA LEU A 218 -8.77 12.41 14.54
C LEU A 218 -7.68 13.48 14.67
N LYS A 219 -6.87 13.68 13.64
CA LYS A 219 -5.73 14.62 13.65
C LYS A 219 -6.08 16.01 14.20
N PRO A 220 -7.05 16.77 13.66
CA PRO A 220 -7.36 18.11 14.17
C PRO A 220 -7.92 18.09 15.60
N VAL A 221 -8.56 17.00 16.02
CA VAL A 221 -9.11 16.88 17.38
C VAL A 221 -8.00 16.65 18.40
N LEU A 222 -7.10 15.70 18.11
CA LEU A 222 -5.94 15.42 18.95
C LEU A 222 -4.95 16.58 18.98
N GLU A 223 -4.77 17.30 17.87
CA GLU A 223 -3.94 18.52 17.85
C GLU A 223 -4.51 19.62 18.77
N ARG A 224 -5.85 19.76 18.87
CA ARG A 224 -6.48 20.66 19.87
C ARG A 224 -6.32 20.18 21.31
N ALA A 225 -6.27 18.87 21.53
CA ALA A 225 -5.97 18.28 22.84
C ALA A 225 -4.49 18.39 23.23
N GLY A 226 -3.64 18.97 22.36
CA GLY A 226 -2.24 19.26 22.64
C GLY A 226 -1.26 18.17 22.18
N TYR A 227 -1.67 17.21 21.38
CA TYR A 227 -0.78 16.22 20.76
C TYR A 227 -0.22 16.72 19.43
N LYS A 228 0.95 16.22 19.02
CA LYS A 228 1.44 16.38 17.65
C LYS A 228 1.11 15.10 16.88
N VAL A 229 0.24 15.18 15.86
CA VAL A 229 -0.20 13.98 15.10
C VAL A 229 0.49 13.91 13.75
N ILE A 230 1.17 12.79 13.51
CA ILE A 230 1.79 12.45 12.23
C ILE A 230 1.00 11.30 11.60
N ILE A 231 0.53 11.51 10.38
CA ILE A 231 -0.09 10.46 9.56
C ILE A 231 0.93 10.11 8.46
N PRO A 232 1.79 9.09 8.66
CA PRO A 232 2.89 8.79 7.75
C PRO A 232 2.38 8.21 6.42
N GLN A 233 3.24 8.18 5.40
CA GLN A 233 2.89 7.60 4.10
C GLN A 233 4.05 6.78 3.55
N ILE A 234 3.72 5.62 2.98
CA ILE A 234 4.62 4.82 2.16
C ILE A 234 3.92 4.51 0.84
N THR A 235 4.39 5.12 -0.26
CA THR A 235 3.73 4.96 -1.56
C THR A 235 3.89 3.52 -2.07
N PRO A 236 2.84 2.91 -2.68
CA PRO A 236 1.64 3.55 -3.19
C PRO A 236 0.47 3.67 -2.20
N LEU A 237 0.65 3.27 -0.94
CA LEU A 237 -0.42 3.32 0.07
C LEU A 237 -0.85 4.76 0.39
N SER A 238 -2.09 4.87 0.86
CA SER A 238 -2.65 6.14 1.32
C SER A 238 -1.94 6.60 2.60
N LYS A 239 -2.03 7.90 2.90
CA LYS A 239 -1.51 8.43 4.18
C LYS A 239 -2.22 7.75 5.34
N GLY A 240 -1.46 7.18 6.27
CA GLY A 240 -1.94 6.47 7.45
C GLY A 240 -2.25 4.99 7.21
N GLU A 241 -2.18 4.53 5.96
CA GLU A 241 -2.42 3.13 5.61
C GLU A 241 -1.14 2.31 5.73
N ILE A 242 -1.24 1.14 6.35
CA ILE A 242 -0.20 0.12 6.39
C ILE A 242 -0.76 -1.25 5.99
N LEU A 243 0.11 -2.10 5.46
CA LEU A 243 -0.16 -3.49 5.10
C LEU A 243 0.76 -4.44 5.90
N GLY A 244 0.37 -5.71 6.01
CA GLY A 244 1.19 -6.73 6.67
C GLY A 244 2.57 -6.93 6.03
N CYS A 245 2.72 -6.53 4.77
CA CYS A 245 3.97 -6.57 4.02
C CYS A 245 4.58 -5.19 3.75
N THR A 246 3.94 -4.08 4.14
CA THR A 246 4.41 -2.72 3.81
C THR A 246 3.99 -1.69 4.86
N SER A 247 4.97 -1.15 5.57
CA SER A 247 4.82 -0.12 6.60
C SER A 247 5.92 0.95 6.45
N PRO A 248 5.64 2.23 6.74
CA PRO A 248 6.64 3.29 6.69
C PRO A 248 7.73 3.08 7.75
N GLN A 249 8.96 3.45 7.41
CA GLN A 249 10.02 3.65 8.39
C GLN A 249 9.83 5.03 9.03
N LEU A 250 9.92 5.06 10.35
CA LEU A 250 9.62 6.21 11.19
C LEU A 250 10.88 6.60 11.98
N SER A 251 11.04 7.89 12.25
CA SER A 251 12.13 8.39 13.08
C SER A 251 11.75 8.29 14.56
N SER A 252 12.47 7.45 15.33
CA SER A 252 12.31 7.35 16.78
C SER A 252 12.67 8.63 17.53
N ASP A 253 13.45 9.53 16.90
CA ASP A 253 13.82 10.81 17.49
C ASP A 253 12.68 11.83 17.42
N GLU A 254 11.70 11.60 16.54
CA GLU A 254 10.59 12.53 16.29
C GLU A 254 9.24 12.01 16.81
N ILE A 255 9.11 10.71 17.05
CA ILE A 255 7.85 10.03 17.35
C ILE A 255 7.95 9.37 18.71
N ASP A 256 7.09 9.79 19.65
CA ASP A 256 7.03 9.22 21.00
C ASP A 256 6.32 7.86 21.02
N LEU A 257 5.29 7.69 20.18
CA LEU A 257 4.53 6.44 20.10
C LEU A 257 3.84 6.25 18.75
N LEU A 258 3.64 5.00 18.38
CA LEU A 258 2.84 4.56 17.24
C LEU A 258 1.47 4.10 17.72
N LEU A 259 0.41 4.68 17.18
CA LEU A 259 -0.97 4.28 17.43
C LEU A 259 -1.52 3.59 16.17
N TYR A 260 -1.83 2.31 16.28
CA TYR A 260 -2.54 1.56 15.27
C TYR A 260 -4.04 1.49 15.59
N LEU A 261 -4.86 1.93 14.64
CA LEU A 261 -6.31 1.80 14.68
C LEU A 261 -6.74 0.59 13.86
N GLY A 262 -7.26 -0.43 14.54
CA GLY A 262 -7.77 -1.63 13.90
C GLY A 262 -7.78 -2.83 14.84
N ASP A 263 -8.44 -3.88 14.40
CA ASP A 263 -8.38 -5.18 15.04
C ASP A 263 -7.15 -5.97 14.58
N GLY A 264 -6.87 -7.06 15.32
CA GLY A 264 -5.74 -7.94 15.05
C GLY A 264 -4.36 -7.29 15.21
N ARG A 265 -3.32 -8.11 15.10
CA ARG A 265 -1.92 -7.67 15.22
C ARG A 265 -1.17 -7.71 13.90
N PHE A 266 -1.66 -8.44 12.90
CA PHE A 266 -0.95 -8.67 11.63
C PHE A 266 -0.41 -7.40 10.97
N HIS A 267 -1.25 -6.38 10.77
CA HIS A 267 -0.82 -5.11 10.17
C HIS A 267 0.13 -4.32 11.09
N LEU A 268 -0.18 -4.26 12.38
CA LEU A 268 0.65 -3.57 13.37
C LEU A 268 2.04 -4.21 13.49
N GLU A 269 2.15 -5.53 13.44
CA GLU A 269 3.41 -6.26 13.49
C GLU A 269 4.35 -5.83 12.36
N SER A 270 3.82 -5.57 11.16
CA SER A 270 4.61 -4.99 10.06
C SER A 270 5.26 -3.66 10.47
N ALA A 271 4.50 -2.79 11.12
CA ALA A 271 5.02 -1.52 11.62
C ALA A 271 5.99 -1.70 12.79
N MET A 272 5.74 -2.64 13.70
CA MET A 272 6.63 -2.95 14.83
C MET A 272 7.96 -3.56 14.37
N ILE A 273 7.94 -4.48 13.41
CA ILE A 273 9.14 -5.08 12.80
C ILE A 273 10.00 -3.96 12.18
N HIS A 274 9.38 -3.04 11.44
CA HIS A 274 10.10 -1.96 10.76
C HIS A 274 10.55 -0.82 11.68
N ASN A 275 9.94 -0.70 12.87
CA ASN A 275 10.18 0.39 13.82
C ASN A 275 10.33 -0.13 15.27
N PRO A 276 11.34 -0.97 15.55
CA PRO A 276 11.48 -1.70 16.82
C PRO A 276 11.58 -0.80 18.05
N SER A 277 12.12 0.41 17.88
CA SER A 277 12.40 1.33 19.00
C SER A 277 11.20 2.18 19.41
N ILE A 278 10.12 2.22 18.61
CA ILE A 278 8.96 3.08 18.88
C ILE A 278 7.90 2.29 19.66
N PRO A 279 7.47 2.76 20.85
CA PRO A 279 6.36 2.14 21.57
C PRO A 279 5.09 2.07 20.73
N ALA A 280 4.60 0.86 20.47
CA ALA A 280 3.40 0.63 19.68
C ALA A 280 2.17 0.37 20.57
N TYR A 281 1.05 0.97 20.19
CA TYR A 281 -0.25 0.79 20.83
C TYR A 281 -1.29 0.44 19.79
N ARG A 282 -2.15 -0.52 20.13
CA ARG A 282 -3.31 -0.89 19.31
C ARG A 282 -4.58 -0.44 20.00
N TYR A 283 -5.39 0.33 19.30
CA TYR A 283 -6.78 0.54 19.66
C TYR A 283 -7.68 -0.31 18.78
N ASP A 284 -8.37 -1.25 19.41
CA ASP A 284 -9.37 -2.09 18.78
C ASP A 284 -10.75 -1.41 18.89
N PRO A 285 -11.35 -0.96 17.77
CA PRO A 285 -12.60 -0.22 17.80
C PRO A 285 -13.82 -1.09 18.16
N TYR A 286 -13.71 -2.41 18.04
CA TYR A 286 -14.81 -3.33 18.35
C TYR A 286 -14.84 -3.65 19.84
N SER A 287 -13.70 -4.05 20.40
CA SER A 287 -13.59 -4.33 21.84
C SER A 287 -13.40 -3.07 22.70
N ARG A 288 -13.09 -1.94 22.06
CA ARG A 288 -12.80 -0.64 22.70
C ARG A 288 -11.61 -0.69 23.66
N ILE A 289 -10.63 -1.52 23.34
CA ILE A 289 -9.43 -1.73 24.15
C ILE A 289 -8.25 -1.02 23.50
N LEU A 290 -7.56 -0.19 24.29
CA LEU A 290 -6.20 0.27 24.00
C LEU A 290 -5.21 -0.67 24.69
N SER A 291 -4.31 -1.26 23.93
CA SER A 291 -3.28 -2.18 24.43
C SER A 291 -1.91 -1.71 23.97
N ARG A 292 -0.89 -1.92 24.81
CA ARG A 292 0.51 -1.77 24.42
C ARG A 292 0.96 -3.06 23.78
N GLU A 293 1.46 -2.97 22.57
CA GLU A 293 1.85 -4.13 21.77
C GLU A 293 3.38 -4.20 21.68
N THR A 294 3.91 -5.41 21.71
CA THR A 294 5.34 -5.68 21.55
C THR A 294 5.55 -6.77 20.51
N TYR A 295 6.75 -6.85 19.95
CA TYR A 295 7.13 -7.88 19.00
C TYR A 295 8.44 -8.52 19.45
N VAL A 296 8.59 -9.83 19.27
CA VAL A 296 9.78 -10.57 19.71
C VAL A 296 10.82 -10.55 18.59
N HIS A 297 11.46 -9.40 18.39
CA HIS A 297 12.41 -9.20 17.27
C HIS A 297 13.58 -10.16 17.29
N ASP A 298 14.13 -10.49 18.47
CA ASP A 298 15.28 -11.40 18.59
C ASP A 298 14.95 -12.81 18.11
N GLU A 299 13.75 -13.31 18.46
CA GLU A 299 13.27 -14.62 18.00
C GLU A 299 13.08 -14.61 16.48
N MET A 300 12.39 -13.60 15.96
CA MET A 300 12.18 -13.46 14.51
C MET A 300 13.51 -13.36 13.75
N HIS A 301 14.44 -12.50 14.19
CA HIS A 301 15.76 -12.37 13.56
C HIS A 301 16.56 -13.67 13.62
N THR A 302 16.52 -14.39 14.73
CA THR A 302 17.22 -15.68 14.87
C THR A 302 16.67 -16.70 13.87
N LEU A 303 15.35 -16.90 13.84
CA LEU A 303 14.69 -17.82 12.90
C LEU A 303 15.01 -17.48 11.43
N ARG A 304 15.07 -16.18 11.10
CA ARG A 304 15.34 -15.72 9.73
C ARG A 304 16.81 -15.87 9.35
N ARG A 305 17.74 -15.53 10.25
CA ARG A 305 19.19 -15.77 10.06
C ARG A 305 19.48 -17.26 9.88
N ASP A 306 18.87 -18.12 10.70
CA ASP A 306 19.08 -19.57 10.63
C ASP A 306 18.61 -20.14 9.29
N ALA A 307 17.46 -19.71 8.78
CA ALA A 307 16.99 -20.12 7.47
C ALA A 307 17.91 -19.65 6.33
N ILE A 308 18.38 -18.40 6.38
CA ILE A 308 19.34 -17.86 5.40
C ILE A 308 20.65 -18.65 5.44
N ASN A 309 21.18 -18.92 6.64
CA ASN A 309 22.43 -19.65 6.80
C ASN A 309 22.30 -21.10 6.36
N THR A 310 21.17 -21.76 6.63
CA THR A 310 20.87 -23.10 6.13
C THR A 310 20.83 -23.10 4.60
N ALA A 311 20.15 -22.12 3.99
CA ALA A 311 20.00 -22.00 2.54
C ALA A 311 21.33 -21.80 1.79
N LYS A 312 22.33 -21.16 2.40
CA LYS A 312 23.68 -21.00 1.80
C LYS A 312 24.35 -22.32 1.44
N SER A 313 23.99 -23.41 2.14
CA SER A 313 24.54 -24.75 1.90
C SER A 313 23.67 -25.62 0.97
N ALA A 314 22.49 -25.12 0.56
CA ALA A 314 21.54 -25.88 -0.23
C ALA A 314 22.02 -26.09 -1.67
N LYS A 315 21.99 -27.35 -2.12
CA LYS A 315 22.47 -27.78 -3.43
C LYS A 315 21.40 -27.70 -4.52
N LYS A 316 20.12 -27.73 -4.14
CA LYS A 316 18.99 -27.58 -5.06
C LYS A 316 17.94 -26.67 -4.47
N TRP A 317 17.53 -25.68 -5.27
CA TRP A 317 16.58 -24.65 -4.86
C TRP A 317 15.21 -24.88 -5.52
N GLY A 318 14.17 -24.35 -4.91
CA GLY A 318 12.82 -24.30 -5.49
C GLY A 318 12.31 -22.87 -5.47
N LEU A 319 11.82 -22.40 -6.61
CA LEU A 319 11.28 -21.06 -6.78
C LEU A 319 9.76 -21.13 -6.91
N ILE A 320 9.05 -20.56 -5.95
CA ILE A 320 7.59 -20.55 -5.91
C ILE A 320 7.09 -19.22 -6.44
N LEU A 321 6.35 -19.23 -7.55
CA LEU A 321 5.61 -18.08 -8.03
C LEU A 321 4.19 -18.13 -7.46
N GLY A 322 3.82 -17.12 -6.66
CA GLY A 322 2.48 -17.00 -6.10
C GLY A 322 1.44 -16.67 -7.18
N SER A 323 0.47 -17.55 -7.39
CA SER A 323 -0.60 -17.36 -8.39
C SER A 323 -1.89 -16.78 -7.81
N LEU A 324 -1.95 -16.52 -6.50
CA LEU A 324 -3.10 -15.87 -5.89
C LEU A 324 -3.09 -14.36 -6.21
N GLY A 325 -4.03 -13.96 -7.05
CA GLY A 325 -4.13 -12.61 -7.61
C GLY A 325 -2.81 -12.16 -8.26
N ARG A 326 -2.20 -11.11 -7.70
CA ARG A 326 -0.98 -10.47 -8.20
C ARG A 326 0.17 -10.50 -7.20
N GLN A 327 0.14 -11.42 -6.23
CA GLN A 327 1.23 -11.60 -5.26
C GLN A 327 2.56 -11.89 -5.96
N GLY A 328 2.57 -12.85 -6.89
CA GLY A 328 3.73 -13.22 -7.67
C GLY A 328 4.23 -12.11 -8.60
N ASN A 329 5.55 -12.14 -8.84
CA ASN A 329 6.22 -11.23 -9.77
C ASN A 329 7.20 -12.04 -10.64
N PRO A 330 6.88 -12.29 -11.91
CA PRO A 330 7.76 -13.04 -12.82
C PRO A 330 9.14 -12.41 -13.01
N ASN A 331 9.26 -11.08 -12.93
CA ASN A 331 10.56 -10.41 -13.05
C ASN A 331 11.46 -10.69 -11.84
N THR A 332 10.88 -10.76 -10.64
CA THR A 332 11.60 -11.14 -9.42
C THR A 332 12.04 -12.60 -9.49
N MET A 333 11.18 -13.47 -10.00
CA MET A 333 11.53 -14.87 -10.24
C MET A 333 12.71 -14.97 -11.21
N ALA A 334 12.62 -14.35 -12.39
CA ALA A 334 13.68 -14.36 -13.41
C ALA A 334 15.02 -13.80 -12.88
N MET A 335 14.99 -12.75 -12.04
CA MET A 335 16.19 -12.22 -11.39
C MET A 335 16.88 -13.29 -10.52
N ILE A 336 16.12 -14.05 -9.73
CA ILE A 336 16.67 -15.09 -8.86
C ILE A 336 17.14 -16.29 -9.70
N GLU A 337 16.39 -16.68 -10.72
CA GLU A 337 16.79 -17.72 -11.69
C GLU A 337 18.16 -17.41 -12.31
N ASN A 338 18.37 -16.17 -12.74
CA ASN A 338 19.66 -15.72 -13.30
C ASN A 338 20.81 -15.90 -12.29
N HIS A 339 20.63 -15.48 -11.04
CA HIS A 339 21.68 -15.62 -10.03
C HIS A 339 21.98 -17.07 -9.65
N LEU A 340 20.98 -17.95 -9.69
CA LEU A 340 21.16 -19.39 -9.48
C LEU A 340 21.90 -20.02 -10.67
N ASN A 341 21.52 -19.66 -11.91
CA ASN A 341 22.20 -20.10 -13.13
C ASN A 341 23.67 -19.68 -13.17
N GLU A 342 23.98 -18.42 -12.86
CA GLU A 342 25.36 -17.89 -12.77
C GLU A 342 26.24 -18.70 -11.81
N ARG A 343 25.65 -19.27 -10.76
CA ARG A 343 26.34 -20.08 -9.73
C ARG A 343 26.29 -21.58 -10.02
N GLY A 344 25.64 -22.00 -11.11
CA GLY A 344 25.43 -23.41 -11.45
C GLY A 344 24.60 -24.16 -10.40
N ILE A 345 23.71 -23.48 -9.68
CA ILE A 345 22.84 -24.09 -8.66
C ILE A 345 21.55 -24.58 -9.34
N PRO A 346 21.27 -25.89 -9.36
CA PRO A 346 20.02 -26.42 -9.91
C PRO A 346 18.80 -25.88 -9.16
N PHE A 347 17.73 -25.60 -9.91
CA PHE A 347 16.45 -25.22 -9.31
C PHE A 347 15.24 -25.77 -10.06
N VAL A 348 14.08 -25.73 -9.40
CA VAL A 348 12.78 -26.05 -10.00
C VAL A 348 11.80 -24.91 -9.78
N ASN A 349 10.95 -24.69 -10.77
CA ASN A 349 9.92 -23.65 -10.74
C ASN A 349 8.57 -24.27 -10.35
N LEU A 350 7.89 -23.65 -9.39
CA LEU A 350 6.61 -24.13 -8.88
C LEU A 350 5.60 -22.98 -8.86
N LEU A 351 4.41 -23.20 -9.40
CA LEU A 351 3.30 -22.25 -9.34
C LEU A 351 2.32 -22.71 -8.26
N LEU A 352 2.00 -21.83 -7.29
CA LEU A 352 1.04 -22.13 -6.23
C LEU A 352 0.18 -20.92 -5.90
N SER A 353 -1.13 -21.13 -5.73
CA SER A 353 -2.03 -20.12 -5.16
C SER A 353 -1.78 -19.97 -3.66
N GLU A 354 -1.72 -21.11 -2.96
CA GLU A 354 -1.47 -21.17 -1.53
C GLU A 354 -0.30 -22.10 -1.22
N ILE A 355 0.57 -21.65 -0.31
CA ILE A 355 1.82 -22.31 0.04
C ILE A 355 1.64 -23.03 1.37
N PHE A 356 1.68 -24.36 1.34
CA PHE A 356 1.45 -25.20 2.53
C PHE A 356 2.67 -26.08 2.84
N PRO A 357 3.03 -26.27 4.13
CA PRO A 357 4.16 -27.10 4.51
C PRO A 357 4.14 -28.52 3.94
N GLY A 358 3.01 -29.21 4.06
CA GLY A 358 2.87 -30.59 3.57
C GLY A 358 3.04 -30.72 2.05
N LYS A 359 2.66 -29.68 1.28
CA LYS A 359 2.83 -29.69 -0.17
C LYS A 359 4.29 -29.53 -0.58
N LEU A 360 5.05 -28.68 0.12
CA LEU A 360 6.49 -28.53 -0.16
C LEU A 360 7.31 -29.72 0.37
N ALA A 361 6.86 -30.35 1.46
CA ALA A 361 7.51 -31.52 2.04
C ALA A 361 7.54 -32.74 1.11
N SER A 362 6.59 -32.86 0.17
CA SER A 362 6.55 -33.97 -0.79
C SER A 362 7.66 -33.89 -1.86
N MET A 363 8.31 -32.73 -2.01
CA MET A 363 9.39 -32.47 -2.97
C MET A 363 10.74 -32.44 -2.23
N SER A 364 11.07 -33.56 -1.58
CA SER A 364 12.17 -33.67 -0.62
C SER A 364 13.58 -33.43 -1.18
N ASP A 365 13.74 -33.49 -2.50
CA ASP A 365 14.96 -33.20 -3.24
C ASP A 365 15.27 -31.70 -3.33
N VAL A 366 14.30 -30.84 -3.05
CA VAL A 366 14.50 -29.40 -2.89
C VAL A 366 14.98 -29.11 -1.47
N GLU A 367 16.15 -28.47 -1.35
CA GLU A 367 16.80 -28.20 -0.07
C GLU A 367 16.52 -26.79 0.46
N CYS A 368 16.09 -25.87 -0.40
CA CYS A 368 15.71 -24.50 -0.04
C CYS A 368 14.58 -23.98 -0.95
N TRP A 369 13.60 -23.30 -0.38
CA TRP A 369 12.51 -22.67 -1.11
C TRP A 369 12.62 -21.15 -1.06
N VAL A 370 12.40 -20.50 -2.19
CA VAL A 370 12.18 -19.06 -2.27
C VAL A 370 10.76 -18.81 -2.71
N GLN A 371 9.96 -18.12 -1.89
CA GLN A 371 8.61 -17.75 -2.26
C GLN A 371 8.56 -16.32 -2.79
N ILE A 372 8.14 -16.19 -4.05
CA ILE A 372 7.78 -14.94 -4.70
C ILE A 372 6.26 -14.79 -4.58
N ALA A 373 5.79 -14.56 -3.37
CA ALA A 373 4.38 -14.39 -3.01
C ALA A 373 4.24 -13.41 -1.82
N CYS A 374 3.40 -13.71 -0.84
CA CYS A 374 3.26 -12.92 0.38
C CYS A 374 4.51 -13.05 1.30
N PRO A 375 5.24 -11.96 1.61
CA PRO A 375 6.43 -12.01 2.48
C PRO A 375 6.19 -12.57 3.87
N ARG A 376 4.97 -12.42 4.40
CA ARG A 376 4.59 -12.88 5.74
C ARG A 376 4.57 -14.40 5.87
N LEU A 377 4.49 -15.15 4.77
CA LEU A 377 4.60 -16.62 4.80
C LEU A 377 5.99 -17.07 5.31
N SER A 378 7.05 -16.43 4.84
CA SER A 378 8.41 -16.71 5.33
C SER A 378 8.62 -16.18 6.75
N ILE A 379 8.15 -14.95 7.01
CA ILE A 379 8.40 -14.26 8.28
C ILE A 379 7.69 -14.96 9.43
N ASP A 380 6.39 -15.22 9.28
CA ASP A 380 5.56 -15.75 10.38
C ASP A 380 5.52 -17.27 10.41
N TRP A 381 5.59 -17.92 9.24
CA TRP A 381 5.32 -19.37 9.12
C TRP A 381 6.53 -20.16 8.63
N GLY A 382 7.67 -19.51 8.36
CA GLY A 382 8.85 -20.17 7.79
C GLY A 382 9.36 -21.34 8.62
N TYR A 383 9.16 -21.33 9.95
CA TYR A 383 9.55 -22.42 10.85
C TYR A 383 8.69 -23.68 10.67
N ALA A 384 7.48 -23.57 10.12
CA ALA A 384 6.57 -24.69 9.92
C ALA A 384 6.98 -25.56 8.71
N PHE A 385 7.92 -25.09 7.89
CA PHE A 385 8.40 -25.80 6.72
C PHE A 385 9.65 -26.65 7.07
N PRO A 386 9.75 -27.89 6.56
CA PRO A 386 10.90 -28.76 6.86
C PRO A 386 12.21 -28.29 6.20
N ARG A 387 12.11 -27.40 5.22
CA ARG A 387 13.22 -26.76 4.51
C ARG A 387 13.07 -25.25 4.61
N PRO A 388 14.17 -24.47 4.60
CA PRO A 388 14.09 -23.01 4.69
C PRO A 388 13.18 -22.44 3.60
N LEU A 389 12.24 -21.60 4.01
CA LEU A 389 11.34 -20.84 3.13
C LEU A 389 11.71 -19.35 3.19
N LEU A 390 12.40 -18.85 2.17
CA LEU A 390 12.91 -17.49 2.11
C LEU A 390 11.99 -16.57 1.33
N THR A 391 11.93 -15.31 1.73
CA THR A 391 11.50 -14.21 0.86
C THR A 391 12.54 -13.97 -0.26
N PRO A 392 12.18 -13.23 -1.32
CA PRO A 392 13.16 -12.84 -2.35
C PRO A 392 14.31 -12.02 -1.78
N TYR A 393 14.04 -11.16 -0.80
CA TYR A 393 15.06 -10.36 -0.11
C TYR A 393 16.10 -11.25 0.58
N GLU A 394 15.64 -12.21 1.37
CA GLU A 394 16.50 -13.15 2.11
C GLU A 394 17.26 -14.08 1.16
N ALA A 395 16.66 -14.50 0.05
CA ALA A 395 17.34 -15.28 -0.98
C ALA A 395 18.52 -14.51 -1.58
N LEU A 396 18.38 -13.22 -1.87
CA LEU A 396 19.48 -12.39 -2.35
C LEU A 396 20.59 -12.21 -1.31
N ILE A 397 20.26 -12.21 -0.01
CA ILE A 397 21.27 -12.25 1.06
C ILE A 397 22.00 -13.59 1.06
N ALA A 398 21.25 -14.71 0.99
CA ALA A 398 21.84 -16.05 0.97
C ALA A 398 22.77 -16.26 -0.23
N LEU A 399 22.43 -15.70 -1.39
CA LEU A 399 23.24 -15.76 -2.62
C LEU A 399 24.41 -14.75 -2.64
N GLY A 400 24.55 -13.92 -1.60
CA GLY A 400 25.61 -12.90 -1.50
C GLY A 400 25.43 -11.72 -2.46
N VAL A 401 24.24 -11.54 -3.03
CA VAL A 401 23.90 -10.43 -3.93
C VAL A 401 23.56 -9.17 -3.13
N ARG A 402 23.06 -9.34 -1.91
CA ARG A 402 22.63 -8.25 -1.05
C ARG A 402 23.19 -8.40 0.36
N GLU A 403 23.48 -7.29 0.98
CA GLU A 403 23.84 -7.23 2.39
C GLU A 403 22.64 -7.54 3.30
N SER A 404 22.91 -8.18 4.44
CA SER A 404 21.92 -8.44 5.49
C SER A 404 21.40 -7.15 6.12
N TRP A 405 20.19 -7.19 6.68
CA TRP A 405 19.61 -6.05 7.39
C TRP A 405 20.46 -5.59 8.59
N ASP A 406 21.25 -6.49 9.17
CA ASP A 406 22.21 -6.19 10.24
C ASP A 406 23.18 -5.07 9.83
N THR A 407 23.71 -5.12 8.61
CA THR A 407 24.65 -4.11 8.09
C THR A 407 23.93 -3.02 7.30
N ALA A 408 23.07 -3.42 6.36
CA ALA A 408 22.44 -2.51 5.41
C ALA A 408 21.37 -1.61 6.04
N ASN A 409 20.74 -2.06 7.12
CA ASN A 409 19.62 -1.34 7.75
C ASN A 409 19.74 -1.27 9.28
N LYS A 410 20.98 -1.23 9.79
CA LYS A 410 21.29 -1.03 11.22
C LYS A 410 20.54 -2.00 12.15
N GLY A 411 20.39 -3.26 11.72
CA GLY A 411 19.69 -4.30 12.50
C GLY A 411 18.17 -4.28 12.39
N VAL A 412 17.57 -3.43 11.56
CA VAL A 412 16.11 -3.37 11.37
C VAL A 412 15.70 -4.20 10.15
N TYR A 413 14.89 -5.24 10.35
CA TYR A 413 14.34 -5.99 9.24
C TYR A 413 13.34 -5.13 8.43
N PRO A 414 13.53 -4.96 7.11
CA PRO A 414 12.69 -4.07 6.32
C PRO A 414 11.28 -4.66 6.10
N MET A 415 10.26 -3.82 6.23
CA MET A 415 8.87 -4.15 5.89
C MET A 415 8.32 -3.15 4.86
N ASP A 416 9.04 -2.91 3.78
CA ASP A 416 8.64 -2.02 2.67
C ASP A 416 8.49 -2.78 1.34
N PHE A 417 8.14 -4.07 1.39
CA PHE A 417 8.17 -4.96 0.22
C PHE A 417 7.36 -4.46 -0.98
N TYR A 418 6.17 -3.90 -0.78
CA TYR A 418 5.32 -3.36 -1.84
C TYR A 418 5.38 -1.84 -1.94
N ALA A 419 6.36 -1.19 -1.32
CA ALA A 419 6.63 0.21 -1.60
C ALA A 419 7.02 0.41 -3.07
N LYS A 420 6.88 1.64 -3.57
CA LYS A 420 7.18 2.00 -4.97
C LYS A 420 8.59 1.59 -5.44
N GLU A 421 9.57 1.67 -4.53
CA GLU A 421 10.96 1.21 -4.73
C GLU A 421 11.30 0.05 -3.76
N GLY A 422 10.28 -0.69 -3.34
CA GLY A 422 10.34 -1.73 -2.31
C GLY A 422 10.99 -3.04 -2.76
N LEU A 423 11.17 -3.95 -1.80
CA LEU A 423 11.97 -5.17 -1.99
C LEU A 423 11.22 -6.36 -2.59
N GLY A 424 9.90 -6.29 -2.67
CA GLY A 424 9.04 -7.42 -3.04
C GLY A 424 8.73 -7.51 -4.53
N ARG A 425 9.03 -6.48 -5.33
CA ARG A 425 8.68 -6.45 -6.76
C ARG A 425 9.79 -5.84 -7.60
N THR A 426 10.38 -6.66 -8.46
CA THR A 426 11.35 -6.23 -9.47
C THR A 426 10.61 -5.58 -10.65
N LYS A 427 11.07 -4.42 -11.09
CA LYS A 427 10.55 -3.76 -12.30
C LYS A 427 11.13 -4.42 -13.56
N PRO A 428 10.42 -4.42 -14.71
CA PRO A 428 10.93 -5.00 -15.95
C PRO A 428 12.30 -4.44 -16.37
N SER A 429 12.56 -3.14 -16.16
CA SER A 429 13.84 -2.50 -16.48
C SER A 429 15.00 -2.91 -15.56
N GLN A 430 14.70 -3.54 -14.42
CA GLN A 430 15.66 -4.06 -13.46
C GLN A 430 15.82 -5.58 -13.57
N ALA A 431 14.93 -6.24 -14.32
CA ALA A 431 15.16 -7.61 -14.76
C ALA A 431 16.30 -7.56 -15.77
N ILE A 432 17.42 -8.19 -15.44
CA ILE A 432 18.48 -8.45 -16.42
C ILE A 432 17.82 -9.25 -17.55
N PRO A 433 17.97 -8.86 -18.83
CA PRO A 433 17.38 -9.61 -19.92
C PRO A 433 17.89 -11.04 -19.85
N GLY A 434 17.02 -11.99 -19.54
CA GLY A 434 17.33 -13.40 -19.67
C GLY A 434 17.65 -13.67 -21.15
N THR A 435 18.75 -14.36 -21.41
CA THR A 435 19.02 -14.92 -22.73
C THR A 435 17.86 -15.86 -23.07
N ALA A 436 17.11 -15.49 -24.11
CA ALA A 436 16.01 -16.26 -24.67
C ALA A 436 16.43 -17.67 -25.11
#